data_AF-A0A9W7DJG0-F1
#
_entry.id   AF-A0A9W7DJG0-F1
#
_cell.length_a   1.000
_cell.length_b   1.000
_cell.length_c   1.000
_cell.angle_alpha   90.00
_cell.angle_beta   90.00
_cell.angle_gamma   90.00
#
_symmetry.space_group_name_H-M   'P 1'
#
loop_
_entity.id
_entity.type
_entity.pdbx_description
1 polymer ?
#
loop_
_entity_poly.entity_id
_entity_poly.type
_entity_poly.pdbx_seq_one_letter_code
_entity_poly.pdbx_strand_id
1 'polypeptide(L)'
;MLTDRHWMKSFTIATRNDKSGIWDFKTIQDKPVAPEPLTPKTVKYDDFPSEKEQFKQLSRSFVLCECFTPIGLDSHASGCKKVHGVVLNAEKGYVLVSRYCVPHDLVDINLIFAQSIYVPAKVIFLHPTKGYAIVKYDPSLVLAPVQTPKFSKEYLKRGEKVTLVGYTLYSRPIVDETKVSDVKLSNVPCSDTPRYRATNVEAIDLDSTYTSSWASGILVDNDANVRGFWMYFDGEEEEKYSMGFDVNDIMWELEFLEKGTKPNVKIIDAVFDTLTIMSARVNGVPEEWLEILEDKCVDKVQLLTIQRH
;
A
#
# COMPACT_ATOMS: atom_id res chain seq x y z
N MET A 1 24.73 7.46 -16.10
CA MET A 1 24.64 6.07 -15.63
C MET A 1 24.87 6.11 -14.12
N LEU A 2 23.83 5.89 -13.31
CA LEU A 2 23.98 5.74 -11.86
C LEU A 2 24.62 4.37 -11.62
N THR A 3 25.74 4.32 -10.91
CA THR A 3 26.40 3.06 -10.54
C THR A 3 25.89 2.66 -9.16
N ASP A 4 25.02 1.65 -9.11
CA ASP A 4 24.57 1.05 -7.85
C ASP A 4 25.71 0.23 -7.22
N ARG A 5 26.07 0.55 -5.99
CA ARG A 5 27.13 -0.12 -5.23
C ARG A 5 26.61 -0.98 -4.08
N HIS A 6 25.30 -0.94 -3.83
CA HIS A 6 24.67 -1.73 -2.80
C HIS A 6 24.41 -3.16 -3.30
N TRP A 7 23.83 -3.27 -4.49
CA TRP A 7 23.49 -4.54 -5.12
C TRP A 7 24.63 -5.12 -5.96
N MET A 8 25.47 -4.27 -6.55
CA MET A 8 26.66 -4.68 -7.32
C MET A 8 27.94 -4.34 -6.55
N LYS A 9 28.48 -5.34 -5.84
CA LYS A 9 29.56 -5.13 -4.86
C LYS A 9 30.93 -4.87 -5.47
N SER A 10 31.21 -5.48 -6.63
CA SER A 10 32.52 -5.42 -7.29
C SER A 10 32.48 -4.58 -8.55
N PHE A 11 33.53 -3.79 -8.78
CA PHE A 11 33.72 -3.08 -10.03
C PHE A 11 34.76 -3.82 -10.87
N THR A 12 34.36 -4.23 -12.08
CA THR A 12 35.16 -5.07 -12.96
C THR A 12 35.34 -4.37 -14.30
N ILE A 13 36.59 -4.29 -14.77
CA ILE A 13 36.90 -3.86 -16.13
C ILE A 13 36.90 -5.10 -17.01
N ALA A 14 36.09 -5.08 -18.07
CA ALA A 14 36.13 -6.06 -19.14
C ALA A 14 36.98 -5.50 -20.30
N THR A 15 38.06 -6.19 -20.66
CA THR A 15 38.92 -5.84 -21.80
C THR A 15 38.75 -6.88 -22.90
N ARG A 16 38.40 -6.46 -24.11
CA ARG A 16 38.27 -7.37 -25.25
C ARG A 16 39.62 -7.98 -25.58
N ASN A 17 39.71 -9.31 -25.66
CA ASN A 17 40.91 -10.01 -26.07
C ASN A 17 40.75 -10.51 -27.51
N ASP A 18 41.34 -9.80 -28.47
CA ASP A 18 41.21 -10.12 -29.89
C ASP A 18 41.93 -11.41 -30.30
N LYS A 19 42.81 -11.97 -29.45
CA LYS A 19 43.49 -13.24 -29.72
C LYS A 19 42.66 -14.45 -29.32
N SER A 20 42.02 -14.39 -28.15
CA SER A 20 41.19 -15.49 -27.64
C SER A 20 39.73 -15.37 -28.05
N GLY A 21 39.28 -14.18 -28.47
CA GLY A 21 37.89 -13.89 -28.81
C GLY A 21 36.95 -13.76 -27.60
N ILE A 22 37.48 -13.83 -26.38
CA ILE A 22 36.74 -13.68 -25.13
C ILE A 22 37.07 -12.34 -24.44
N TRP A 23 36.31 -11.99 -23.40
CA TRP A 23 36.57 -10.81 -22.58
C TRP A 23 37.42 -11.18 -21.35
N ASP A 24 38.50 -10.43 -21.14
CA ASP A 24 39.33 -10.54 -19.93
C ASP A 24 38.78 -9.63 -18.84
N PHE A 25 38.50 -10.20 -17.67
CA PHE A 25 37.90 -9.47 -16.54
C PHE A 25 38.94 -9.20 -15.44
N LYS A 26 39.08 -7.93 -15.05
CA LYS A 26 39.90 -7.52 -13.92
C LYS A 26 39.07 -6.73 -12.92
N THR A 27 38.92 -7.25 -11.70
CA THR A 27 38.30 -6.53 -10.60
C THR A 27 39.24 -5.42 -10.14
N ILE A 28 38.74 -4.18 -10.13
CA ILE A 28 39.51 -3.00 -9.68
C ILE A 28 39.08 -2.53 -8.30
N GLN A 29 37.91 -2.98 -7.84
CA GLN A 29 37.44 -2.72 -6.48
C GLN A 29 36.53 -3.86 -6.02
N ASP A 30 36.92 -4.52 -4.94
CA ASP A 30 36.22 -5.71 -4.43
C ASP A 30 35.01 -5.39 -3.54
N LYS A 31 35.01 -4.21 -2.89
CA LYS A 31 33.98 -3.83 -1.91
C LYS A 31 33.48 -2.40 -2.12
N PRO A 32 32.19 -2.14 -1.86
CA PRO A 32 31.65 -0.79 -1.88
C PRO A 32 32.28 0.09 -0.79
N VAL A 33 32.31 1.39 -1.01
CA VAL A 33 32.64 2.37 0.03
C VAL A 33 31.55 2.31 1.10
N ALA A 34 31.94 2.42 2.38
CA ALA A 34 30.98 2.42 3.47
C ALA A 34 30.01 3.60 3.33
N PRO A 35 28.70 3.41 3.54
CA PRO A 35 27.74 4.50 3.51
C PRO A 35 28.04 5.49 4.65
N GLU A 36 27.75 6.77 4.41
CA GLU A 36 27.81 7.77 5.46
C GLU A 36 26.82 7.41 6.59
N PRO A 37 27.18 7.66 7.87
CA PRO A 37 26.29 7.40 8.97
C PRO A 37 25.04 8.29 8.86
N LEU A 38 23.88 7.69 9.12
CA LEU A 38 22.62 8.43 9.16
C LEU A 38 22.64 9.38 10.35
N THR A 39 22.27 10.63 10.11
CA THR A 39 22.18 11.67 11.14
C THR A 39 20.75 12.18 11.23
N PRO A 40 20.24 12.50 12.44
CA PRO A 40 18.92 13.08 12.59
C PRO A 40 18.78 14.40 11.85
N LYS A 41 17.64 14.60 11.18
CA LYS A 41 17.34 15.82 10.41
C LYS A 41 16.04 16.46 10.87
N THR A 42 15.94 17.78 10.68
CA THR A 42 14.74 18.57 10.98
C THR A 42 14.12 19.08 9.69
N VAL A 43 12.79 19.13 9.64
CA VAL A 43 12.03 19.67 8.51
C VAL A 43 10.74 20.32 9.00
N LYS A 44 10.27 21.34 8.26
CA LYS A 44 8.94 21.91 8.44
C LYS A 44 7.95 21.21 7.51
N TYR A 45 6.75 20.93 8.01
CA TYR A 45 5.67 20.39 7.19
C TYR A 45 4.86 21.52 6.57
N ASP A 46 4.52 21.34 5.30
CA ASP A 46 3.46 22.10 4.67
C ASP A 46 2.11 21.50 5.07
N ASP A 47 1.12 22.36 5.28
CA ASP A 47 -0.24 21.95 5.63
C ASP A 47 -1.04 21.57 4.37
N PHE A 48 -2.05 20.71 4.54
CA PHE A 48 -3.02 20.46 3.45
C PHE A 48 -3.84 21.72 3.13
N PRO A 49 -4.27 21.92 1.87
CA PRO A 49 -5.08 23.07 1.47
C PRO A 49 -6.54 22.88 1.92
N SER A 50 -6.81 23.11 3.21
CA SER A 50 -8.14 23.02 3.81
C SER A 50 -8.41 24.19 4.76
N GLU A 51 -9.66 24.62 4.86
CA GLU A 51 -10.09 25.61 5.85
C GLU A 51 -10.16 25.02 7.27
N LYS A 52 -10.42 23.70 7.38
CA LYS A 52 -10.51 22.99 8.67
C LYS A 52 -9.11 22.72 9.21
N GLU A 53 -8.78 23.30 10.36
CA GLU A 53 -7.44 23.19 10.98
C GLU A 53 -7.01 21.74 11.23
N GLN A 54 -7.96 20.88 11.63
CA GLN A 54 -7.68 19.45 11.84
C GLN A 54 -7.28 18.70 10.55
N PHE A 55 -7.75 19.15 9.38
CA PHE A 55 -7.38 18.56 8.09
C PHE A 55 -6.00 19.03 7.63
N LYS A 56 -5.64 20.28 7.92
CA LYS A 56 -4.31 20.84 7.62
C LYS A 56 -3.20 19.99 8.22
N GLN A 57 -3.41 19.54 9.45
CA GLN A 57 -2.39 18.81 10.20
C GLN A 57 -2.16 17.37 9.72
N LEU A 58 -3.09 16.79 8.95
CA LEU A 58 -2.97 15.43 8.43
C LEU A 58 -1.74 15.22 7.55
N SER A 59 -1.12 16.27 7.00
CA SER A 59 0.11 16.16 6.21
C SER A 59 1.26 15.53 7.00
N ARG A 60 1.24 15.70 8.34
CA ARG A 60 2.20 15.10 9.29
C ARG A 60 2.05 13.59 9.44
N SER A 61 0.95 13.02 8.95
CA SER A 61 0.68 11.58 8.95
C SER A 61 1.01 10.91 7.60
N PHE A 62 1.51 11.67 6.62
CA PHE A 62 1.93 11.16 5.33
C PHE A 62 3.45 11.15 5.18
N VAL A 63 3.94 10.19 4.41
CA VAL A 63 5.35 10.08 4.04
C VAL A 63 5.47 9.54 2.63
N LEU A 64 6.36 10.08 1.81
CA LEU A 64 6.58 9.54 0.46
C LEU A 64 7.47 8.31 0.56
N CYS A 65 6.95 7.15 0.20
CA CYS A 65 7.71 5.92 0.08
C CYS A 65 8.30 5.82 -1.33
N GLU A 66 9.63 5.77 -1.40
CA GLU A 66 10.39 5.46 -2.59
C GLU A 66 10.95 4.05 -2.45
N CYS A 67 10.59 3.17 -3.38
CA CYS A 67 11.03 1.78 -3.41
C CYS A 67 11.81 1.51 -4.68
N PHE A 68 13.03 1.02 -4.52
CA PHE A 68 13.92 0.62 -5.61
C PHE A 68 14.01 -0.90 -5.67
N THR A 69 13.70 -1.43 -6.85
CA THR A 69 13.81 -2.86 -7.18
C THR A 69 15.00 -3.05 -8.12
N PRO A 70 16.07 -3.72 -7.68
CA PRO A 70 17.34 -3.79 -8.43
C PRO A 70 17.28 -4.72 -9.65
N ILE A 71 16.44 -5.76 -9.57
CA ILE A 71 16.28 -6.80 -10.60
C ILE A 71 14.80 -7.11 -10.76
N GLY A 72 14.40 -7.61 -11.93
CA GLY A 72 13.04 -8.11 -12.08
C GLY A 72 12.82 -9.36 -11.22
N LEU A 73 11.81 -9.35 -10.37
CA LEU A 73 11.43 -10.46 -9.48
C LEU A 73 9.91 -10.49 -9.31
N ASP A 74 9.33 -11.68 -9.14
CA ASP A 74 7.87 -11.88 -8.97
C ASP A 74 7.04 -11.19 -10.06
N SER A 75 7.55 -11.20 -11.29
CA SER A 75 6.98 -10.52 -12.47
C SER A 75 6.84 -9.00 -12.33
N HIS A 76 7.57 -8.37 -11.41
CA HIS A 76 7.75 -6.92 -11.32
C HIS A 76 9.07 -6.54 -11.97
N ALA A 77 9.06 -5.51 -12.83
CA ALA A 77 10.28 -5.01 -13.46
C ALA A 77 11.21 -4.32 -12.45
N SER A 78 12.51 -4.32 -12.74
CA SER A 78 13.47 -3.47 -12.02
C SER A 78 13.12 -1.99 -12.23
N GLY A 79 13.28 -1.16 -11.22
CA GLY A 79 12.97 0.26 -11.33
C GLY A 79 12.77 0.93 -9.98
N CYS A 80 12.25 2.15 -10.02
CA CYS A 80 11.92 2.93 -8.83
C CYS A 80 10.45 3.32 -8.89
N LYS A 81 9.69 2.96 -7.86
CA LYS A 81 8.29 3.37 -7.69
C LYS A 81 8.17 4.29 -6.49
N LYS A 82 7.24 5.25 -6.59
CA LYS A 82 6.95 6.21 -5.53
C LYS A 82 5.46 6.24 -5.23
N VAL A 83 5.11 6.17 -3.96
CA VAL A 83 3.73 6.36 -3.49
C VAL A 83 3.75 6.97 -2.10
N HIS A 84 2.73 7.74 -1.75
CA HIS A 84 2.58 8.17 -0.36
C HIS A 84 2.14 6.99 0.51
N GLY A 85 2.78 6.81 1.65
CA GLY A 85 2.35 5.94 2.73
C GLY A 85 1.73 6.75 3.86
N VAL A 86 1.03 6.06 4.75
CA VAL A 86 0.38 6.65 5.92
C VAL A 86 1.06 6.12 7.18
N VAL A 87 1.43 7.01 8.09
CA VAL A 87 2.02 6.66 9.37
C VAL A 87 0.98 5.94 10.22
N LEU A 88 1.26 4.70 10.60
CA LEU A 88 0.42 3.90 11.49
C LEU A 88 0.80 4.09 12.96
N ASN A 89 2.09 4.30 13.23
CA ASN A 89 2.60 4.60 14.56
C ASN A 89 3.92 5.38 14.42
N ALA A 90 3.90 6.67 14.75
CA ALA A 90 5.06 7.56 14.67
C ALA A 90 6.16 7.22 15.69
N GLU A 91 5.79 6.76 16.88
CA GLU A 91 6.74 6.43 17.95
C GLU A 91 7.54 5.16 17.65
N LYS A 92 6.89 4.18 17.03
CA LYS A 92 7.52 2.90 16.63
C LYS A 92 8.01 2.87 15.18
N GLY A 93 7.68 3.90 14.41
CA GLY A 93 8.11 4.08 13.03
C GLY A 93 7.38 3.20 12.01
N TYR A 94 6.14 2.78 12.27
CA TYR A 94 5.35 1.95 11.34
C TYR A 94 4.62 2.81 10.31
N VAL A 95 4.70 2.41 9.04
CA VAL A 95 4.06 3.10 7.91
C VAL A 95 3.37 2.07 7.01
N LEU A 96 2.11 2.33 6.68
CA LEU A 96 1.34 1.59 5.69
C LEU A 96 1.70 2.08 4.29
N VAL A 97 2.02 1.16 3.39
CA VAL A 97 2.35 1.45 1.99
C VAL A 97 1.66 0.42 1.10
N SER A 98 1.22 0.82 -0.08
CA SER A 98 0.70 -0.14 -1.07
C SER A 98 1.81 -1.05 -1.60
N ARG A 99 1.48 -2.34 -1.83
CA ARG A 99 2.35 -3.29 -2.53
C ARG A 99 2.55 -2.96 -4.01
N TYR A 100 1.76 -2.04 -4.58
CA TYR A 100 2.10 -1.39 -5.85
C TYR A 100 3.51 -0.82 -5.83
N CYS A 101 3.88 -0.15 -4.73
CA CYS A 101 5.20 0.44 -4.54
C CYS A 101 6.20 -0.54 -3.93
N VAL A 102 5.78 -1.33 -2.95
CA VAL A 102 6.63 -2.31 -2.24
C VAL A 102 6.16 -3.73 -2.58
N PRO A 103 6.57 -4.29 -3.73
CA PRO A 103 6.01 -5.55 -4.23
C PRO A 103 6.44 -6.77 -3.41
N HIS A 104 7.68 -6.80 -2.95
CA HIS A 104 8.33 -7.88 -2.20
C HIS A 104 9.38 -7.31 -1.24
N ASP A 105 10.09 -8.18 -0.52
CA ASP A 105 11.09 -7.80 0.50
C ASP A 105 12.51 -7.59 -0.05
N LEU A 106 12.82 -8.09 -1.26
CA LEU A 106 14.09 -7.84 -1.97
C LEU A 106 14.14 -6.44 -2.62
N VAL A 107 14.05 -5.39 -1.82
CA VAL A 107 13.98 -4.00 -2.28
C VAL A 107 14.76 -3.05 -1.35
N ASP A 108 15.14 -1.90 -1.87
CA ASP A 108 15.58 -0.77 -1.04
C ASP A 108 14.42 0.22 -0.86
N ILE A 109 14.15 0.61 0.38
CA ILE A 109 13.05 1.52 0.71
C ILE A 109 13.61 2.76 1.39
N ASN A 110 13.26 3.92 0.85
CA ASN A 110 13.49 5.22 1.46
C ASN A 110 12.15 5.90 1.75
N LEU A 111 11.95 6.28 3.00
CA LEU A 111 10.86 7.14 3.41
C LEU A 111 11.30 8.59 3.39
N ILE A 112 10.55 9.43 2.70
CA ILE A 112 10.86 10.83 2.45
C ILE A 112 9.84 11.69 3.19
N PHE A 113 10.23 12.22 4.34
CA PHE A 113 9.37 13.05 5.20
C PHE A 113 9.40 14.51 4.73
N ALA A 114 8.21 15.10 4.57
CA ALA A 114 8.00 16.46 4.08
C ALA A 114 8.87 16.79 2.84
N GLN A 115 9.04 15.81 1.94
CA GLN A 115 9.84 15.91 0.71
C GLN A 115 11.31 16.36 0.94
N SER A 116 11.86 16.12 2.13
CA SER A 116 13.18 16.65 2.52
C SER A 116 14.07 15.62 3.22
N ILE A 117 13.52 14.86 4.18
CA ILE A 117 14.32 13.93 4.99
C ILE A 117 14.19 12.52 4.42
N TYR A 118 15.29 11.99 3.90
CA TYR A 118 15.40 10.61 3.46
C TYR A 118 15.81 9.70 4.62
N VAL A 119 14.99 8.70 4.92
CA VAL A 119 15.25 7.70 5.96
C VAL A 119 15.08 6.29 5.39
N PRO A 120 16.11 5.43 5.47
CA PRO A 120 15.97 4.04 5.08
C PRO A 120 14.92 3.32 5.92
N ALA A 121 14.13 2.47 5.27
CA ALA A 121 13.12 1.65 5.91
C ALA A 121 13.25 0.19 5.50
N LYS A 122 12.60 -0.69 6.26
CA LYS A 122 12.56 -2.13 5.99
C LYS A 122 11.14 -2.62 5.96
N VAL A 123 10.87 -3.59 5.10
CA VAL A 123 9.62 -4.35 5.12
C VAL A 123 9.54 -5.16 6.41
N ILE A 124 8.48 -4.97 7.19
CA ILE A 124 8.22 -5.76 8.39
C ILE A 124 7.06 -6.74 8.15
N PHE A 125 6.13 -6.38 7.29
CA PHE A 125 5.00 -7.21 6.94
C PHE A 125 4.54 -6.95 5.50
N LEU A 126 4.25 -8.01 4.76
CA LEU A 126 3.60 -7.99 3.45
C LEU A 126 2.28 -8.73 3.62
N HIS A 127 1.15 -8.05 3.39
CA HIS A 127 -0.12 -8.75 3.50
C HIS A 127 -0.26 -9.72 2.30
N PRO A 128 -0.62 -11.00 2.54
CA PRO A 128 -0.65 -12.03 1.50
C PRO A 128 -1.76 -11.88 0.46
N THR A 129 -2.87 -11.18 0.75
CA THR A 129 -4.00 -11.00 -0.19
C THR A 129 -4.59 -9.57 -0.30
N LYS A 130 -4.35 -8.64 0.64
CA LYS A 130 -4.97 -7.30 0.67
C LYS A 130 -4.15 -6.19 -0.01
N GLY A 131 -2.91 -6.48 -0.39
CA GLY A 131 -2.09 -5.65 -1.28
C GLY A 131 -1.48 -4.41 -0.66
N TYR A 132 -1.30 -4.44 0.65
CA TYR A 132 -0.51 -3.47 1.39
C TYR A 132 0.69 -4.13 2.08
N ALA A 133 1.65 -3.30 2.47
CA ALA A 133 2.84 -3.61 3.23
C ALA A 133 2.92 -2.68 4.44
N ILE A 134 3.52 -3.16 5.52
CA ILE A 134 3.94 -2.31 6.64
C ILE A 134 5.45 -2.27 6.64
N VAL A 135 5.99 -1.06 6.48
CA VAL A 135 7.42 -0.77 6.55
C VAL A 135 7.75 -0.08 7.86
N LYS A 136 9.00 -0.20 8.29
CA LYS A 136 9.51 0.42 9.51
C LYS A 136 10.75 1.25 9.25
N TYR A 137 10.75 2.48 9.76
CA TYR A 137 11.91 3.36 9.82
C TYR A 137 12.37 3.55 11.27
N ASP A 138 13.52 4.20 11.45
CA ASP A 138 14.00 4.64 12.76
C ASP A 138 13.51 6.07 13.04
N PRO A 139 12.57 6.28 13.99
CA PRO A 139 12.02 7.60 14.30
C PRO A 139 13.06 8.58 14.84
N SER A 140 14.16 8.11 15.43
CA SER A 140 15.21 8.98 15.97
C SER A 140 15.92 9.81 14.88
N LEU A 141 15.82 9.38 13.62
CA LEU A 141 16.39 10.08 12.47
C LEU A 141 15.53 11.26 11.98
N VAL A 142 14.29 11.39 12.48
CA VAL A 142 13.32 12.40 12.04
C VAL A 142 12.96 13.32 13.20
N LEU A 143 13.65 14.45 13.30
CA LEU A 143 13.36 15.51 14.27
C LEU A 143 12.31 16.48 13.70
N ALA A 144 11.13 15.94 13.41
CA ALA A 144 10.01 16.67 12.82
C ALA A 144 8.69 16.21 13.46
N PRO A 145 7.60 17.00 13.37
CA PRO A 145 6.34 16.69 14.02
C PRO A 145 5.56 15.61 13.25
N VAL A 146 6.13 14.42 13.06
CA VAL A 146 5.43 13.26 12.48
C VAL A 146 4.33 12.82 13.44
N GLN A 147 3.15 12.54 12.92
CA GLN A 147 1.98 12.23 13.73
C GLN A 147 1.37 10.88 13.37
N THR A 148 0.86 10.19 14.39
CA THR A 148 -0.07 9.09 14.19
C THR A 148 -1.47 9.69 14.11
N PRO A 149 -2.22 9.51 13.00
CA PRO A 149 -3.56 10.03 12.90
C PRO A 149 -4.50 9.28 13.85
N LYS A 150 -5.65 9.87 14.16
CA LYS A 150 -6.69 9.17 14.94
C LYS A 150 -7.40 8.19 14.02
N PHE A 151 -7.49 6.93 14.44
CA PHE A 151 -8.22 5.90 13.70
C PHE A 151 -9.60 5.68 14.32
N SER A 152 -10.64 5.63 13.50
CA SER A 152 -11.99 5.27 13.94
C SER A 152 -12.12 3.75 14.11
N LYS A 153 -13.07 3.34 14.94
CA LYS A 153 -13.49 1.93 15.10
C LYS A 153 -14.79 1.61 14.35
N GLU A 154 -15.39 2.62 13.73
CA GLU A 154 -16.65 2.46 13.01
C GLU A 154 -16.37 2.13 11.54
N TYR A 155 -16.89 0.99 11.10
CA TYR A 155 -16.81 0.54 9.72
C TYR A 155 -17.51 1.52 8.78
N LEU A 156 -16.90 1.76 7.62
CA LEU A 156 -17.49 2.54 6.53
C LEU A 156 -18.66 1.80 5.90
N LYS A 157 -19.76 2.52 5.70
CA LYS A 157 -20.96 1.99 5.04
C LYS A 157 -21.26 2.76 3.77
N ARG A 158 -21.98 2.11 2.87
CA ARG A 158 -22.50 2.72 1.65
C ARG A 158 -23.32 3.97 1.99
N GLY A 159 -23.07 5.05 1.24
CA GLY A 159 -23.73 6.34 1.41
C GLY A 159 -23.13 7.25 2.48
N GLU A 160 -22.18 6.77 3.30
CA GLU A 160 -21.50 7.62 4.28
C GLU A 160 -20.68 8.72 3.60
N LYS A 161 -20.79 9.94 4.11
CA LYS A 161 -19.96 11.07 3.68
C LYS A 161 -18.57 10.93 4.26
N VAL A 162 -17.57 11.10 3.40
CA VAL A 162 -16.16 11.04 3.76
C VAL A 162 -15.39 12.10 3.00
N THR A 163 -14.23 12.48 3.50
CA THR A 163 -13.29 13.30 2.76
C THR A 163 -12.07 12.46 2.40
N LEU A 164 -11.71 12.43 1.12
CA LEU A 164 -10.47 11.84 0.65
C LEU A 164 -9.36 12.88 0.80
N VAL A 165 -8.34 12.55 1.60
CA VAL A 165 -7.18 13.41 1.88
C VAL A 165 -5.91 12.66 1.50
N GLY A 166 -4.97 13.32 0.85
CA GLY A 166 -3.75 12.67 0.41
C GLY A 166 -3.08 13.38 -0.75
N TYR A 167 -2.37 12.59 -1.56
CA TYR A 167 -1.53 13.13 -2.62
C TYR A 167 -1.80 12.43 -3.94
N THR A 168 -1.74 13.19 -5.03
CA THR A 168 -1.72 12.61 -6.38
C THR A 168 -0.40 11.90 -6.66
N LEU A 169 -0.33 11.18 -7.78
CA LEU A 169 0.93 10.62 -8.31
C LEU A 169 2.06 11.64 -8.44
N TYR A 170 1.73 12.91 -8.68
CA TYR A 170 2.71 14.00 -8.83
C TYR A 170 3.02 14.71 -7.50
N SER A 171 2.70 14.09 -6.36
CA SER A 171 2.92 14.65 -5.01
C SER A 171 2.21 15.98 -4.76
N ARG A 172 1.08 16.22 -5.44
CA ARG A 172 0.22 17.38 -5.16
C ARG A 172 -0.75 17.04 -4.03
N PRO A 173 -0.81 17.83 -2.94
CA PRO A 173 -1.79 17.62 -1.87
C PRO A 173 -3.20 17.94 -2.36
N ILE A 174 -4.16 17.06 -2.07
CA ILE A 174 -5.58 17.26 -2.40
C ILE A 174 -6.45 16.84 -1.21
N VAL A 175 -7.56 17.58 -1.05
CA VAL A 175 -8.65 17.31 -0.11
C VAL A 175 -9.94 17.37 -0.92
N ASP A 176 -10.68 16.26 -1.00
CA ASP A 176 -11.90 16.12 -1.81
C ASP A 176 -13.03 15.53 -0.97
N GLU A 177 -14.14 16.26 -0.84
CA GLU A 177 -15.34 15.77 -0.13
C GLU A 177 -16.15 14.87 -1.06
N THR A 178 -16.47 13.67 -0.59
CA THR A 178 -17.20 12.67 -1.37
C THR A 178 -18.05 11.79 -0.44
N LYS A 179 -18.55 10.66 -0.95
CA LYS A 179 -19.25 9.64 -0.18
C LYS A 179 -18.87 8.27 -0.67
N VAL A 180 -19.04 7.27 0.20
CA VAL A 180 -18.91 5.87 -0.16
C VAL A 180 -20.02 5.51 -1.14
N SER A 181 -19.67 5.14 -2.36
CA SER A 181 -20.64 4.73 -3.38
C SER A 181 -21.05 3.26 -3.22
N ASP A 182 -20.10 2.41 -2.81
CA ASP A 182 -20.32 0.99 -2.56
C ASP A 182 -19.25 0.39 -1.63
N VAL A 183 -19.57 -0.73 -0.99
CA VAL A 183 -18.64 -1.57 -0.21
C VAL A 183 -18.79 -3.00 -0.69
N LYS A 184 -17.87 -3.48 -1.51
CA LYS A 184 -18.04 -4.72 -2.29
C LYS A 184 -16.83 -5.63 -2.22
N LEU A 185 -17.04 -6.92 -2.50
CA LEU A 185 -15.92 -7.82 -2.71
C LEU A 185 -15.25 -7.48 -4.05
N SER A 186 -13.93 -7.31 -4.01
CA SER A 186 -13.11 -6.98 -5.16
C SER A 186 -11.91 -7.92 -5.25
N ASN A 187 -11.59 -8.28 -6.49
CA ASN A 187 -10.40 -9.03 -6.86
C ASN A 187 -9.70 -8.29 -7.98
N VAL A 188 -8.43 -7.97 -7.80
CA VAL A 188 -7.60 -7.46 -8.88
C VAL A 188 -7.44 -8.57 -9.92
N PRO A 189 -7.65 -8.32 -11.22
CA PRO A 189 -7.53 -9.35 -12.26
C PRO A 189 -6.20 -10.09 -12.25
N CYS A 190 -6.23 -11.33 -12.73
CA CYS A 190 -5.02 -12.14 -12.88
C CYS A 190 -4.19 -11.60 -14.06
N SER A 191 -2.87 -11.71 -13.98
CA SER A 191 -1.99 -11.48 -15.14
C SER A 191 -1.58 -12.83 -15.73
N ASP A 192 -1.24 -12.84 -17.01
CA ASP A 192 -0.58 -13.97 -17.69
C ASP A 192 0.72 -14.43 -17.02
N THR A 193 1.38 -13.53 -16.29
CA THR A 193 2.60 -13.84 -15.54
C THR A 193 2.28 -14.08 -14.07
N PRO A 194 2.81 -15.16 -13.45
CA PRO A 194 2.60 -15.42 -12.03
C PRO A 194 3.08 -14.24 -11.20
N ARG A 195 2.15 -13.59 -10.50
CA ARG A 195 2.44 -12.43 -9.66
C ARG A 195 1.46 -12.34 -8.52
N TYR A 196 1.88 -11.64 -7.48
CA TYR A 196 0.98 -11.23 -6.41
C TYR A 196 -0.17 -10.36 -6.97
N ARG A 197 -1.40 -10.60 -6.51
CA ARG A 197 -2.56 -9.72 -6.77
C ARG A 197 -3.43 -9.65 -5.52
N ALA A 198 -4.13 -8.54 -5.35
CA ALA A 198 -5.07 -8.42 -4.24
C ALA A 198 -6.34 -9.21 -4.55
N THR A 199 -6.75 -10.08 -3.62
CA THR A 199 -7.93 -10.94 -3.74
C THR A 199 -8.71 -10.95 -2.43
N ASN A 200 -10.01 -11.24 -2.54
CA ASN A 200 -10.95 -11.29 -1.44
C ASN A 200 -10.95 -10.01 -0.60
N VAL A 201 -10.80 -8.86 -1.27
CA VAL A 201 -10.76 -7.56 -0.62
C VAL A 201 -12.17 -7.01 -0.48
N GLU A 202 -12.57 -6.61 0.71
CA GLU A 202 -13.74 -5.75 0.89
C GLU A 202 -13.34 -4.32 0.53
N ALA A 203 -13.57 -3.96 -0.73
CA ALA A 203 -13.18 -2.68 -1.31
C ALA A 203 -14.26 -1.62 -1.08
N ILE A 204 -13.81 -0.43 -0.73
CA ILE A 204 -14.63 0.79 -0.67
C ILE A 204 -14.46 1.55 -1.97
N ASP A 205 -15.57 1.81 -2.64
CA ASP A 205 -15.64 2.70 -3.80
C ASP A 205 -16.17 4.07 -3.36
N LEU A 206 -15.75 5.13 -4.08
CA LEU A 206 -16.17 6.50 -3.82
C LEU A 206 -16.96 7.07 -4.99
N ASP A 207 -17.89 7.97 -4.70
CA ASP A 207 -18.58 8.79 -5.70
C ASP A 207 -17.70 10.01 -6.07
N SER A 208 -16.53 9.75 -6.66
CA SER A 208 -15.61 10.79 -7.13
C SER A 208 -14.97 10.41 -8.46
N THR A 209 -14.99 11.35 -9.41
CA THR A 209 -14.40 11.20 -10.74
C THR A 209 -12.87 11.26 -10.72
N TYR A 210 -12.28 11.72 -9.61
CA TYR A 210 -10.84 11.91 -9.50
C TYR A 210 -10.11 10.66 -9.03
N THR A 211 -10.81 9.65 -8.49
CA THR A 211 -10.27 8.42 -7.88
C THR A 211 -9.12 7.76 -8.66
N SER A 212 -9.17 7.79 -9.99
CA SER A 212 -8.13 7.25 -10.88
C SER A 212 -6.79 8.00 -10.82
N SER A 213 -6.74 9.23 -10.31
CA SER A 213 -5.54 10.07 -10.18
C SER A 213 -4.88 10.03 -8.78
N TRP A 214 -5.50 9.33 -7.82
CA TRP A 214 -5.06 9.27 -6.42
C TRP A 214 -4.28 7.99 -6.13
N ALA A 215 -2.96 8.12 -6.02
CA ALA A 215 -2.11 6.96 -5.77
C ALA A 215 -2.24 6.38 -4.37
N SER A 216 -2.44 7.27 -3.40
CA SER A 216 -2.62 6.91 -2.01
C SER A 216 -3.24 8.05 -1.23
N GLY A 217 -4.05 7.71 -0.25
CA GLY A 217 -4.73 8.66 0.62
C GLY A 217 -5.38 8.00 1.82
N ILE A 218 -6.10 8.80 2.59
CA ILE A 218 -6.93 8.39 3.71
C ILE A 218 -8.35 8.89 3.46
N LEU A 219 -9.32 8.09 3.90
CA LEU A 219 -10.71 8.48 4.04
C LEU A 219 -10.90 8.95 5.47
N VAL A 220 -11.38 10.18 5.66
CA VAL A 220 -11.61 10.75 6.99
C VAL A 220 -13.06 11.17 7.17
N ASP A 221 -13.51 11.13 8.42
CA ASP A 221 -14.77 11.74 8.83
C ASP A 221 -14.64 13.27 9.02
N ASN A 222 -15.74 13.92 9.42
CA ASN A 222 -15.78 15.36 9.63
C ASN A 222 -14.83 15.85 10.72
N ASP A 223 -14.44 14.98 11.66
CA ASP A 223 -13.55 15.27 12.80
C ASP A 223 -12.09 14.92 12.50
N ALA A 224 -11.78 14.59 11.24
CA ALA A 224 -10.47 14.14 10.77
C ALA A 224 -9.97 12.84 11.43
N ASN A 225 -10.89 11.96 11.88
CA ASN A 225 -10.52 10.58 12.19
C ASN A 225 -10.46 9.77 10.89
N VAL A 226 -9.38 9.01 10.72
CA VAL A 226 -9.17 8.09 9.61
C VAL A 226 -10.14 6.92 9.74
N ARG A 227 -11.00 6.79 8.74
CA ARG A 227 -11.97 5.72 8.55
C ARG A 227 -11.46 4.63 7.61
N GLY A 228 -10.55 4.98 6.70
CA GLY A 228 -10.02 4.05 5.73
C GLY A 228 -8.79 4.56 4.99
N PHE A 229 -8.21 3.68 4.18
CA PHE A 229 -7.05 3.97 3.35
C PHE A 229 -7.41 3.83 1.88
N TRP A 230 -6.98 4.79 1.06
CA TRP A 230 -7.11 4.71 -0.40
C TRP A 230 -5.77 4.28 -0.98
N MET A 231 -5.74 3.24 -1.82
CA MET A 231 -4.50 2.68 -2.34
C MET A 231 -4.60 2.31 -3.82
N TYR A 232 -3.48 2.39 -4.52
CA TYR A 232 -3.28 1.80 -5.85
C TYR A 232 -2.84 0.35 -5.80
N PHE A 233 -3.20 -0.40 -6.85
CA PHE A 233 -2.85 -1.79 -7.07
C PHE A 233 -2.41 -1.98 -8.53
N ASP A 234 -1.39 -2.81 -8.73
CA ASP A 234 -1.00 -3.27 -10.06
C ASP A 234 -2.04 -4.28 -10.56
N GLY A 235 -2.60 -4.03 -11.74
CA GLY A 235 -3.54 -4.83 -12.50
C GLY A 235 -2.91 -5.46 -13.74
N GLU A 236 -3.69 -6.24 -14.48
CA GLU A 236 -3.26 -6.90 -15.71
C GLU A 236 -2.76 -5.88 -16.74
N GLU A 237 -1.78 -6.25 -17.60
CA GLU A 237 -1.23 -5.36 -18.64
C GLU A 237 -0.81 -3.94 -18.18
N GLU A 238 -0.29 -3.82 -16.95
CA GLU A 238 0.08 -2.53 -16.32
C GLU A 238 -1.09 -1.59 -16.01
N GLU A 239 -2.33 -2.08 -16.09
CA GLU A 239 -3.50 -1.35 -15.60
C GLU A 239 -3.39 -1.05 -14.10
N LYS A 240 -3.99 0.06 -13.66
CA LYS A 240 -3.94 0.49 -12.27
C LYS A 240 -5.33 0.51 -11.68
N TYR A 241 -5.47 -0.17 -10.55
CA TYR A 241 -6.73 -0.26 -9.82
C TYR A 241 -6.61 0.57 -8.55
N SER A 242 -7.68 1.28 -8.20
CA SER A 242 -7.73 2.10 -7.00
C SER A 242 -8.91 1.65 -6.18
N MET A 243 -8.69 1.37 -4.90
CA MET A 243 -9.77 0.97 -3.99
C MET A 243 -9.45 1.41 -2.57
N GLY A 244 -10.52 1.68 -1.82
CA GLY A 244 -10.45 1.98 -0.40
C GLY A 244 -10.48 0.71 0.46
N PHE A 245 -9.91 0.80 1.65
CA PHE A 245 -9.93 -0.23 2.69
C PHE A 245 -10.43 0.38 3.98
N ASP A 246 -11.23 -0.36 4.73
CA ASP A 246 -11.59 0.08 6.06
C ASP A 246 -10.35 0.03 6.96
N VAL A 247 -10.22 1.01 7.86
CA VAL A 247 -9.11 1.06 8.79
C VAL A 247 -9.07 -0.20 9.67
N ASN A 248 -10.23 -0.72 10.07
CA ASN A 248 -10.35 -1.87 10.95
C ASN A 248 -9.80 -3.16 10.33
N ASP A 249 -9.69 -3.22 9.00
CA ASP A 249 -9.12 -4.37 8.28
C ASP A 249 -7.60 -4.51 8.39
N ILE A 250 -6.92 -3.46 8.88
CA ILE A 250 -5.46 -3.32 8.94
C ILE A 250 -4.95 -3.15 10.37
N MET A 251 -5.77 -2.58 11.26
CA MET A 251 -5.31 -2.25 12.62
C MET A 251 -4.96 -3.49 13.46
N TRP A 252 -5.59 -4.64 13.21
CA TRP A 252 -5.31 -5.84 13.99
C TRP A 252 -3.90 -6.37 13.73
N GLU A 253 -3.37 -6.30 12.50
CA GLU A 253 -1.99 -6.68 12.19
C GLU A 253 -0.98 -5.77 12.91
N LEU A 254 -1.30 -4.48 13.01
CA LEU A 254 -0.47 -3.52 13.76
C LEU A 254 -0.35 -3.92 15.24
N GLU A 255 -1.43 -4.40 15.88
CA GLU A 255 -1.38 -4.83 17.28
C GLU A 255 -0.35 -5.95 17.53
N PHE A 256 -0.24 -6.91 16.60
CA PHE A 256 0.76 -7.98 16.69
C PHE A 256 2.17 -7.42 16.58
N LEU A 257 2.40 -6.54 15.58
CA LEU A 257 3.69 -5.91 15.33
C LEU A 257 4.14 -5.06 16.52
N GLU A 258 3.21 -4.33 17.12
CA GLU A 258 3.46 -3.49 18.28
C GLU A 258 3.86 -4.26 19.53
N LYS A 259 3.39 -5.51 19.65
CA LYS A 259 3.80 -6.47 20.70
C LYS A 259 5.11 -7.20 20.35
N GLY A 260 5.76 -6.86 19.23
CA GLY A 260 6.98 -7.50 18.77
C GLY A 260 6.77 -8.89 18.15
N THR A 261 5.53 -9.22 17.79
CA THR A 261 5.15 -10.51 17.19
C THR A 261 4.77 -10.33 15.72
N LYS A 262 4.92 -11.38 14.92
CA LYS A 262 4.45 -11.36 13.53
C LYS A 262 2.96 -11.68 13.45
N PRO A 263 2.16 -10.97 12.64
CA PRO A 263 0.77 -11.31 12.40
C PRO A 263 0.65 -12.75 11.85
N ASN A 264 -0.24 -13.56 12.44
CA ASN A 264 -0.55 -14.90 11.96
C ASN A 264 -1.80 -14.84 11.09
N VAL A 265 -1.62 -14.44 9.83
CA VAL A 265 -2.73 -14.31 8.88
C VAL A 265 -3.25 -15.70 8.50
N LYS A 266 -4.53 -15.96 8.77
CA LYS A 266 -5.22 -17.15 8.29
C LYS A 266 -5.84 -16.85 6.93
N ILE A 267 -5.37 -17.54 5.90
CA ILE A 267 -5.89 -17.43 4.55
C ILE A 267 -6.62 -18.71 4.18
N ILE A 268 -7.70 -18.55 3.42
CA ILE A 268 -8.35 -19.65 2.71
C ILE A 268 -7.78 -19.63 1.30
N ASP A 269 -7.30 -20.78 0.82
CA ASP A 269 -6.74 -20.93 -0.53
C ASP A 269 -7.88 -21.02 -1.57
N ALA A 270 -8.66 -19.95 -1.66
CA ALA A 270 -9.76 -19.79 -2.59
C ALA A 270 -9.97 -18.31 -2.90
N VAL A 271 -10.31 -18.01 -4.15
CA VAL A 271 -10.78 -16.69 -4.55
C VAL A 271 -12.30 -16.73 -4.57
N PHE A 272 -12.94 -15.72 -3.98
CA PHE A 272 -14.39 -15.62 -3.88
C PHE A 272 -14.94 -14.61 -4.88
N ASP A 273 -16.14 -14.90 -5.37
CA ASP A 273 -16.97 -13.98 -6.14
C ASP A 273 -18.36 -13.89 -5.50
N THR A 274 -19.15 -12.91 -5.92
CA THR A 274 -20.51 -12.69 -5.43
C THR A 274 -21.53 -13.48 -6.24
N LEU A 275 -22.52 -14.04 -5.54
CA LEU A 275 -23.68 -14.67 -6.14
C LEU A 275 -24.93 -13.81 -5.91
N THR A 276 -25.76 -13.71 -6.95
CA THR A 276 -27.13 -13.22 -6.78
C THR A 276 -27.97 -14.27 -6.06
N ILE A 277 -29.05 -13.85 -5.39
CA ILE A 277 -30.02 -14.77 -4.76
C ILE A 277 -30.60 -15.75 -5.79
N MET A 278 -30.89 -15.27 -7.00
CA MET A 278 -31.36 -16.13 -8.10
C MET A 278 -30.35 -17.25 -8.41
N SER A 279 -29.07 -16.91 -8.57
CA SER A 279 -28.02 -17.89 -8.83
C SER A 279 -27.84 -18.86 -7.66
N ALA A 280 -27.97 -18.37 -6.42
CA ALA A 280 -27.91 -19.20 -5.23
C ALA A 280 -29.05 -20.23 -5.18
N ARG A 281 -30.29 -19.84 -5.52
CA ARG A 281 -31.42 -20.77 -5.66
C ARG A 281 -31.14 -21.84 -6.72
N VAL A 282 -30.64 -21.44 -7.89
CA VAL A 282 -30.26 -22.38 -8.97
C VAL A 282 -29.15 -23.34 -8.51
N ASN A 283 -28.22 -22.87 -7.69
CA ASN A 283 -27.13 -23.68 -7.13
C ASN A 283 -27.56 -24.55 -5.94
N GLY A 284 -28.85 -24.53 -5.56
CA GLY A 284 -29.41 -25.40 -4.52
C GLY A 284 -29.17 -24.91 -3.08
N VAL A 285 -28.92 -23.62 -2.88
CA VAL A 285 -28.92 -23.04 -1.52
C VAL A 285 -30.34 -23.17 -0.95
N PRO A 286 -30.53 -23.77 0.25
CA PRO A 286 -31.86 -23.94 0.83
C PRO A 286 -32.55 -22.59 1.09
N GLU A 287 -33.87 -22.52 0.84
CA GLU A 287 -34.66 -21.28 0.96
C GLU A 287 -34.59 -20.69 2.38
N GLU A 288 -34.53 -21.54 3.42
CA GLU A 288 -34.34 -21.12 4.82
C GLU A 288 -33.12 -20.20 5.01
N TRP A 289 -32.02 -20.43 4.30
CA TRP A 289 -30.81 -19.60 4.39
C TRP A 289 -30.95 -18.29 3.63
N LEU A 290 -31.73 -18.29 2.55
CA LEU A 290 -32.01 -17.09 1.75
C LEU A 290 -32.94 -16.15 2.50
N GLU A 291 -33.98 -16.69 3.15
CA GLU A 291 -34.89 -15.92 4.01
C GLU A 291 -34.13 -15.28 5.18
N ILE A 292 -33.25 -16.03 5.87
CA ILE A 292 -32.42 -15.49 6.95
C ILE A 292 -31.52 -14.35 6.45
N LEU A 293 -30.98 -14.48 5.24
CA LEU A 293 -30.10 -13.48 4.63
C LEU A 293 -30.89 -12.21 4.28
N GLU A 294 -32.04 -12.36 3.62
CA GLU A 294 -32.90 -11.24 3.23
C GLU A 294 -33.47 -10.48 4.44
N ASP A 295 -33.78 -11.19 5.53
CA ASP A 295 -34.27 -10.56 6.77
C ASP A 295 -33.17 -9.83 7.56
N LYS A 296 -31.95 -10.38 7.59
CA LYS A 296 -30.85 -9.81 8.41
C LYS A 296 -30.05 -8.74 7.68
N CYS A 297 -29.97 -8.79 6.36
CA CYS A 297 -29.13 -7.89 5.57
C CYS A 297 -29.98 -6.82 4.90
N VAL A 298 -30.07 -5.64 5.52
CA VAL A 298 -30.83 -4.50 4.97
C VAL A 298 -30.07 -3.81 3.83
N ASP A 299 -28.75 -3.65 3.97
CA ASP A 299 -27.94 -2.84 3.04
C ASP A 299 -27.03 -3.67 2.12
N LYS A 300 -26.73 -4.92 2.50
CA LYS A 300 -25.72 -5.75 1.84
C LYS A 300 -26.09 -7.25 1.89
N VAL A 301 -26.97 -7.64 0.98
CA VAL A 301 -27.29 -9.05 0.74
C VAL A 301 -26.18 -9.66 -0.12
N GLN A 302 -25.23 -10.36 0.49
CA GLN A 302 -24.08 -10.92 -0.22
C GLN A 302 -23.93 -12.41 0.04
N LEU A 303 -23.98 -13.18 -1.05
CA LEU A 303 -23.63 -14.60 -1.07
C LEU A 303 -22.29 -14.75 -1.79
N LEU A 304 -21.44 -15.66 -1.32
CA LEU A 304 -20.13 -15.89 -1.90
C LEU A 304 -20.08 -17.25 -2.60
N THR A 305 -19.41 -17.29 -3.74
CA THR A 305 -19.01 -18.53 -4.43
C THR A 305 -17.51 -18.59 -4.57
N ILE A 306 -16.96 -19.80 -4.69
CA ILE A 306 -15.57 -19.97 -5.09
C ILE A 306 -15.48 -19.72 -6.60
N GLN A 307 -14.59 -18.82 -7.00
CA GLN A 307 -14.23 -18.60 -8.40
C GLN A 307 -13.47 -19.83 -8.91
N ARG A 308 -14.01 -20.49 -9.94
CA ARG A 308 -13.32 -21.60 -10.61
C ARG A 308 -12.52 -21.02 -11.77
N HIS A 309 -11.21 -21.20 -11.73
CA HIS A 309 -10.29 -20.91 -12.83
C HIS A 309 -10.19 -22.11 -13.76
#